data_AF-V7DHQ9-F1
#
_entry.id   AF-V7DHQ9-F1
#
_cell.length_a   1.000
_cell.length_b   1.000
_cell.length_c   1.000
_cell.angle_alpha   90.00
_cell.angle_beta   90.00
_cell.angle_gamma   90.00
#
_symmetry.space_group_name_H-M   'P 1'
#
loop_
_entity.id
_entity.type
_entity.pdbx_description
1 polymer ?
#
loop_
_entity_poly.entity_id
_entity_poly.type
_entity_poly.pdbx_seq_one_letter_code
_entity_poly.pdbx_strand_id
1 'polypeptide(L)'
;MARSKKVIDRLKAEQANNPKIPHYESRPGESCWPLQPDDIKTAGYWKQERRRVPKGAEPAAYVISGQGGSLHGSVLLTRWVAAYHLDQTVPMKPKSADAN
;
A
#
# COMPACT_ATOMS: atom_id res chain seq x y z
N MET A 1 -5.28 15.26 8.44
CA MET A 1 -6.28 16.16 7.81
C MET A 1 -7.12 15.27 6.93
N ALA A 2 -8.45 15.27 7.05
CA ALA A 2 -9.27 14.41 6.19
C ALA A 2 -9.06 14.71 4.69
N ARG A 3 -9.06 13.68 3.85
CA ARG A 3 -8.87 13.84 2.40
C ARG A 3 -10.00 14.64 1.76
N SER A 4 -9.66 15.38 0.71
CA SER A 4 -10.65 16.16 -0.03
C SER A 4 -11.69 15.28 -0.72
N LYS A 5 -12.92 15.80 -0.85
CA LYS A 5 -14.03 15.09 -1.50
C LYS A 5 -13.68 14.59 -2.90
N LYS A 6 -12.97 15.41 -3.70
CA LYS A 6 -12.52 15.03 -5.06
C LYS A 6 -11.62 13.79 -5.05
N VAL A 7 -10.74 13.66 -4.05
CA VAL A 7 -9.87 12.48 -3.92
C VAL A 7 -10.68 11.26 -3.48
N ILE A 8 -11.61 11.43 -2.53
CA ILE A 8 -12.52 10.35 -2.10
C ILE A 8 -13.35 9.81 -3.28
N ASP A 9 -13.96 10.69 -4.07
CA ASP A 9 -14.81 10.29 -5.20
C ASP A 9 -13.99 9.53 -6.26
N ARG A 10 -12.76 9.98 -6.56
CA ARG A 10 -11.86 9.25 -7.46
C ARG A 10 -11.50 7.87 -6.91
N LEU A 11 -11.13 7.79 -5.63
CA LEU A 11 -10.77 6.52 -4.99
C LEU A 11 -11.95 5.54 -4.97
N LYS A 12 -13.18 6.01 -4.76
CA LYS A 12 -14.39 5.17 -4.88
C LYS A 12 -14.57 4.62 -6.30
N ALA A 13 -14.35 5.46 -7.32
CA ALA A 13 -14.41 5.01 -8.71
C ALA A 13 -13.31 3.97 -9.04
N GLU A 14 -12.09 4.16 -8.52
CA GLU A 14 -11.01 3.19 -8.69
C GLU A 14 -11.31 1.86 -7.96
N GLN A 15 -11.89 1.91 -6.76
CA GLN A 15 -12.29 0.73 -5.99
C GLN A 15 -13.34 -0.11 -6.73
N ALA A 16 -14.23 0.52 -7.49
CA ALA A 16 -15.26 -0.17 -8.27
C ALA A 16 -14.67 -1.12 -9.34
N ASN A 17 -13.40 -0.94 -9.74
CA ASN A 17 -12.72 -1.86 -10.64
C ASN A 17 -12.28 -3.16 -9.95
N ASN A 18 -12.14 -3.17 -8.63
CA ASN A 18 -11.66 -4.33 -7.85
C ASN A 18 -12.56 -4.59 -6.63
N PRO A 19 -13.88 -4.79 -6.80
CA PRO A 19 -14.83 -4.79 -5.69
C PRO A 19 -14.67 -5.99 -4.74
N LYS A 20 -14.00 -7.07 -5.19
CA LYS A 20 -13.83 -8.31 -4.42
C LYS A 20 -12.67 -8.25 -3.43
N ILE A 21 -11.70 -7.37 -3.65
CA ILE A 21 -10.51 -7.26 -2.83
C ILE A 21 -10.74 -6.18 -1.76
N PRO A 22 -10.43 -6.43 -0.47
CA PRO A 22 -10.56 -5.43 0.59
C PRO A 22 -9.78 -4.14 0.30
N HIS A 23 -10.32 -3.01 0.75
CA HIS A 23 -9.75 -1.68 0.56
C HIS A 23 -9.57 -0.98 1.90
N TYR A 24 -8.34 -0.55 2.19
CA TYR A 24 -7.95 0.01 3.47
C TYR A 24 -7.27 1.37 3.36
N GLU A 25 -7.43 2.14 4.41
CA GLU A 25 -6.71 3.34 4.70
C GLU A 25 -5.39 3.03 5.41
N SER A 26 -4.30 3.73 5.08
CA SER A 26 -3.01 3.57 5.77
C SER A 26 -2.88 4.44 7.03
N ARG A 27 -3.73 5.46 7.18
CA ARG A 27 -3.65 6.44 8.28
C ARG A 27 -5.01 6.73 8.91
N PRO A 28 -5.12 6.71 10.25
CA PRO A 28 -6.40 6.92 10.92
C PRO A 28 -6.97 8.33 10.63
N GLY A 29 -8.29 8.41 10.42
CA GLY A 29 -9.01 9.68 10.28
C GLY A 29 -8.83 10.43 8.96
N GLU A 30 -8.17 9.83 7.97
CA GLU A 30 -7.94 10.45 6.65
C GLU A 30 -9.09 10.19 5.66
N SER A 31 -9.91 9.16 5.87
CA SER A 31 -11.00 8.80 4.96
C SER A 31 -12.11 7.96 5.62
N CYS A 32 -13.08 7.52 4.82
CA CYS A 32 -14.18 6.64 5.23
C CYS A 32 -13.85 5.14 5.13
N TRP A 33 -12.66 4.77 4.66
CA TRP A 33 -12.24 3.36 4.58
C TRP A 33 -11.70 2.87 5.94
N PRO A 34 -11.84 1.57 6.24
CA PRO A 34 -11.25 0.99 7.45
C PRO A 34 -9.73 1.12 7.44
N LEU A 35 -9.13 1.24 8.62
CA LEU A 35 -7.67 1.25 8.77
C LEU A 35 -7.10 -0.12 8.37
N GLN A 36 -5.94 -0.12 7.72
CA GLN A 36 -5.26 -1.36 7.33
C GLN A 36 -4.85 -2.17 8.57
N PRO A 37 -4.96 -3.50 8.52
CA PRO A 37 -4.33 -4.39 9.49
C PRO A 37 -2.80 -4.30 9.47
N ASP A 38 -2.16 -4.65 10.59
CA ASP A 38 -0.69 -4.62 10.73
C ASP A 38 0.03 -5.72 9.92
N ASP A 39 -0.68 -6.80 9.60
CA ASP A 39 -0.22 -7.94 8.80
C ASP A 39 -0.49 -7.77 7.29
N ILE A 40 -1.04 -6.62 6.87
CA ILE A 40 -1.26 -6.28 5.46
C ILE A 40 -0.48 -5.02 5.14
N LYS A 41 0.54 -5.14 4.29
CA LYS A 41 1.40 -4.02 3.89
C LYS A 41 1.68 -4.02 2.39
N THR A 42 1.99 -2.84 1.85
CA THR A 42 2.49 -2.75 0.47
C THR A 42 3.88 -3.37 0.36
N ALA A 43 4.26 -3.81 -0.84
CA ALA A 43 5.55 -4.46 -1.06
C ALA A 43 6.76 -3.61 -0.61
N GLY A 44 6.64 -2.27 -0.67
CA GLY A 44 7.67 -1.34 -0.20
C GLY A 44 7.88 -1.41 1.32
N TYR A 45 6.81 -1.50 2.10
CA TYR A 45 6.90 -1.65 3.55
C TYR A 45 7.42 -3.04 3.95
N TRP A 46 6.96 -4.10 3.27
CA TRP A 46 7.54 -5.43 3.50
C TRP A 46 9.05 -5.48 3.25
N LYS A 47 9.52 -4.77 2.22
CA LYS A 47 10.95 -4.65 1.94
C LYS A 47 11.72 -3.97 3.07
N GLN A 48 11.14 -2.98 3.74
CA GLN A 48 11.76 -2.36 4.94
C GLN A 48 11.88 -3.38 6.09
N GLU A 49 10.92 -4.28 6.22
CA GLU A 49 10.92 -5.39 7.18
C GLU A 49 11.71 -6.63 6.72
N ARG A 50 12.58 -6.48 5.70
CA ARG A 50 13.39 -7.58 5.15
C ARG A 50 12.55 -8.76 4.64
N ARG A 51 11.37 -8.48 4.10
CA ARG A 51 10.50 -9.47 3.44
C ARG A 51 10.23 -9.05 2.01
N ARG A 52 10.02 -10.02 1.11
CA ARG A 52 9.67 -9.77 -0.29
C ARG A 52 8.37 -10.47 -0.66
N VAL A 53 7.59 -9.82 -1.50
CA VAL A 53 6.43 -10.43 -2.16
C VAL A 53 6.93 -11.21 -3.39
N PRO A 54 6.59 -12.50 -3.54
CA PRO A 54 6.89 -13.27 -4.75
C PRO A 54 6.28 -12.64 -6.00
N LYS A 55 6.95 -12.81 -7.15
CA LYS A 55 6.45 -12.30 -8.43
C LYS A 55 5.14 -13.03 -8.79
N GLY A 56 4.12 -12.27 -9.17
CA GLY A 56 2.81 -12.81 -9.57
C GLY A 56 1.87 -13.11 -8.40
N ALA A 57 2.24 -12.78 -7.15
CA ALA A 57 1.30 -12.85 -6.03
C ALA A 57 0.12 -11.91 -6.27
N GLU A 58 -1.10 -12.41 -6.08
CA GLU A 58 -2.30 -11.58 -6.13
C GLU A 58 -2.41 -10.70 -4.88
N PRO A 59 -2.88 -9.46 -4.99
CA PRO A 59 -3.06 -8.59 -3.84
C PRO A 59 -4.08 -9.16 -2.86
N ALA A 60 -3.73 -9.23 -1.57
CA ALA A 60 -4.69 -9.53 -0.51
C ALA A 60 -5.60 -8.32 -0.21
N ALA A 61 -5.10 -7.11 -0.48
CA ALA A 61 -5.86 -5.88 -0.30
C ALA A 61 -5.33 -4.75 -1.20
N TYR A 62 -6.07 -3.66 -1.26
CA TYR A 62 -5.58 -2.37 -1.72
C TYR A 62 -5.52 -1.39 -0.57
N VAL A 63 -4.38 -0.71 -0.43
CA VAL A 63 -4.14 0.29 0.61
C VAL A 63 -3.92 1.64 -0.05
N ILE A 64 -4.49 2.69 0.52
CA ILE A 64 -4.25 4.05 0.03
C ILE A 64 -2.83 4.47 0.40
N SER A 65 -2.01 4.72 -0.63
CA SER A 65 -0.67 5.28 -0.46
C SER A 65 -0.61 6.72 -0.96
N GLY A 66 0.19 7.53 -0.27
CA GLY A 66 0.48 8.93 -0.62
C GLY A 66 -0.45 9.95 0.04
N GLN A 67 0.13 11.02 0.58
CA GLN A 67 -0.62 12.16 1.15
C GLN A 67 -1.20 13.10 0.08
N GLY A 68 -0.84 12.92 -1.19
CA GLY A 68 -0.94 14.00 -2.16
C GLY A 68 0.23 14.96 -1.97
N GLY A 69 0.84 15.41 -3.07
CA GLY A 69 1.97 16.33 -3.03
C GLY A 69 2.74 16.33 -4.34
N SER A 70 3.85 17.06 -4.39
CA SER A 70 4.78 17.03 -5.51
C SER A 70 6.19 16.80 -4.97
N LEU A 71 6.88 15.78 -5.47
CA LEU A 71 8.28 15.52 -5.17
C LEU A 71 9.08 15.67 -6.46
N HIS A 72 10.03 16.61 -6.49
CA HIS A 72 10.83 16.93 -7.69
C HIS A 72 9.96 17.15 -8.96
N GLY A 73 8.86 17.90 -8.83
CA GLY A 73 7.93 18.17 -9.94
C GLY A 73 7.01 17.00 -10.32
N SER A 74 7.17 15.83 -9.70
CA SER A 74 6.27 14.68 -9.90
C SER A 74 5.14 14.69 -8.88
N VAL A 75 3.90 14.74 -9.36
CA VAL A 75 2.71 14.67 -8.50
C VAL A 75 2.62 13.28 -7.87
N LEU A 76 2.81 13.20 -6.56
CA LEU A 76 2.58 12.01 -5.75
C LEU A 76 1.08 11.86 -5.50
N LEU A 77 0.39 11.25 -6.44
CA LEU A 77 -1.06 11.04 -6.35
C LEU A 77 -1.40 10.04 -5.25
N THR A 78 -2.33 10.42 -4.37
CA THR A 78 -3.02 9.50 -3.48
C THR A 78 -3.78 8.46 -4.31
N ARG A 79 -3.39 7.19 -4.23
CA ARG A 79 -3.97 6.12 -5.04
C ARG A 79 -4.05 4.80 -4.28
N TRP A 80 -4.86 3.89 -4.78
CA TRP A 80 -4.83 2.50 -4.34
C TRP A 80 -3.54 1.82 -4.78
N VAL A 81 -2.90 1.14 -3.84
CA VAL A 81 -1.67 0.36 -4.05
C VAL A 81 -1.90 -1.05 -3.54
N ALA A 82 -1.47 -2.04 -4.32
CA ALA A 82 -1.54 -3.43 -3.91
C ALA A 82 -0.79 -3.67 -2.59
N ALA A 83 -1.47 -4.33 -1.67
CA ALA A 83 -0.96 -4.77 -0.40
C ALA A 83 -1.11 -6.29 -0.26
N TYR A 84 -0.23 -6.86 0.55
CA TYR A 84 -0.04 -8.29 0.66
C TYR A 84 -0.02 -8.68 2.12
N HIS A 85 -0.61 -9.82 2.43
CA HIS A 85 -0.59 -10.40 3.76
C HIS A 85 0.82 -10.90 4.11
N LEU A 86 1.17 -10.96 5.39
CA LEU A 86 2.45 -11.48 5.88
C LEU A 86 2.77 -12.87 5.30
N ASP A 87 1.76 -13.75 5.23
CA ASP A 87 1.90 -15.12 4.71
C ASP A 87 2.19 -15.19 3.21
N GLN A 88 1.87 -14.13 2.45
CA GLN A 88 2.20 -14.03 1.03
C GLN A 88 3.64 -13.59 0.79
N THR A 89 4.41 -13.33 1.84
CA THR A 89 5.79 -12.83 1.72
C THR A 89 6.81 -13.85 2.19
N VAL A 90 8.03 -13.72 1.68
CA VAL A 90 9.16 -14.57 2.09
C VAL A 90 10.27 -13.70 2.69
N PRO A 91 10.98 -14.17 3.74
CA PRO A 91 12.16 -13.48 4.24
C PRO A 91 13.19 -13.24 3.13
N MET A 92 13.74 -12.03 3.08
CA MET A 92 14.90 -11.74 2.26
C MET A 92 16.13 -12.34 2.95
N LYS A 93 17.05 -12.92 2.16
CA LYS A 93 18.35 -13.31 2.70
C LYS A 93 19.04 -12.06 3.29
N PRO A 94 19.66 -12.18 4.48
CA PRO A 94 20.48 -11.10 5.00
C PRO A 94 21.54 -10.77 3.94
N LYS A 95 21.74 -9.48 3.69
CA LYS A 95 22.84 -9.03 2.85
C LYS A 95 24.10 -9.46 3.60
N SER A 96 24.78 -10.49 3.13
CA SER A 96 26.14 -10.80 3.56
C SER A 96 26.91 -9.50 3.38
N ALA A 97 27.31 -8.88 4.50
CA ALA A 97 28.28 -7.82 4.45
C ALA A 97 29.51 -8.43 3.78
N ASP A 98 29.94 -7.83 2.68
CA ASP A 98 31.17 -8.21 2.01
C ASP A 98 32.28 -8.30 3.07
N ALA A 99 32.77 -9.51 3.29
CA ALA A 99 34.06 -9.72 3.89
C ALA A 99 35.09 -9.38 2.82
N ASN A 100 35.49 -8.11 2.74
CA ASN A 100 36.86 -7.66 2.41
C ASN A 100 37.01 -6.16 2.57
#